data_AF-A0A6M4FPN7-F1
#
_entry.id   AF-A0A6M4FPN7-F1
#
_cell.length_a   1.000
_cell.length_b   1.000
_cell.length_c   1.000
_cell.angle_alpha   90.00
_cell.angle_beta   90.00
_cell.angle_gamma   90.00
#
_symmetry.space_group_name_H-M   'P 1'
#
loop_
_entity.id
_entity.type
_entity.pdbx_description
1 polymer ?
#
loop_
_entity_poly.entity_id
_entity_poly.type
_entity_poly.pdbx_seq_one_letter_code
_entity_poly.pdbx_strand_id
1 'polypeptide(L)'
;MIRIDALIFRLVLLAFSLLLAPTALQAQWFNSGQSNGSDFLRVHEAFQASTWHDDDTLYVGFENAEGYYLYRHRFAVESLDETIMLGDPLLPPGQPHTDEFFGEVSVFYDRVVFEVPIEANDAPEEVTFALTFQGCADAGLCYPPERLELTSMPGSPPGPFVEGTGVAIAANPGPNELAAPSLLSADGRFSAALGEASPLLILGLFFLAGLGLTFTPCVLPMVPILSSIIVGQNPSRARAFGLSASYVGGMALTYAAVGVLMGLFGAGLNLQARLQSPPVLIAFSVLFVLFALAMLGAFNLRLSPGLATRIDAWQARAQRSGPGGLALAGALSVLVVSPCVSAPLAGALVFISTSGDALMGGMALLALALGMGIPLLLVGTFGTTLLPRTGAWMNGVKIAFGVLLLGVAIWLIERLLPAPLALLLWAALAIGTAITLGAVQFNTPAGWPQLRQSAGILLLVWGIALVIGAARGAHDPLRPLAATLSTADVAQGIDIRPATIVTRLEELDAELELAAERGQPAFVDFTADWCISCKQMERNVFPAPDVAGPLSTFRRIQVDVTDSSEASRALLDRYGLFGPPSLLFFVDGEEIREARIQGEVGRQAFAHHLEQLLDWIGSRSPVPVAS
;
A
#
# COMPACT_ATOMS: atom_id res chain seq x y z
N MET A 1 -0.91 38.81 43.05
CA MET A 1 -0.98 38.40 41.63
C MET A 1 0.37 37.87 41.15
N ILE A 2 1.44 38.67 41.09
CA ILE A 2 2.78 38.28 40.57
C ILE A 2 3.33 36.90 41.02
N ARG A 3 3.14 36.49 42.29
CA ARG A 3 3.61 35.17 42.79
C ARG A 3 2.83 33.96 42.25
N ILE A 4 1.59 34.13 41.79
CA ILE A 4 0.76 33.04 41.27
C ILE A 4 1.17 32.72 39.84
N ASP A 5 1.40 33.75 39.01
CA ASP A 5 1.89 33.58 37.64
C ASP A 5 3.26 32.89 37.60
N ALA A 6 4.16 33.21 38.53
CA ALA A 6 5.45 32.52 38.65
C ALA A 6 5.33 31.03 39.05
N LEU A 7 4.28 30.66 39.80
CA LEU A 7 4.05 29.29 40.24
C LEU A 7 3.36 28.48 39.14
N ILE A 8 2.40 29.07 38.42
CA ILE A 8 1.81 28.50 37.20
C ILE A 8 2.86 28.36 36.10
N PHE A 9 3.71 29.37 35.88
CA PHE A 9 4.81 29.30 34.93
C PHE A 9 5.78 28.18 35.29
N ARG A 10 6.16 28.03 36.57
CA ARG A 10 6.97 26.88 37.02
C ARG A 10 6.27 25.54 36.82
N LEU A 11 4.96 25.43 37.06
CA LEU A 11 4.19 24.20 36.84
C LEU A 11 4.07 23.84 35.36
N VAL A 12 3.88 24.83 34.49
CA VAL A 12 3.89 24.67 33.03
C VAL A 12 5.28 24.33 32.52
N LEU A 13 6.34 24.91 33.07
CA LEU A 13 7.73 24.59 32.69
C LEU A 13 8.17 23.22 33.22
N LEU A 14 7.69 22.80 34.40
CA LEU A 14 7.86 21.43 34.91
C LEU A 14 7.11 20.42 34.04
N ALA A 15 5.84 20.69 33.71
CA ALA A 15 5.05 19.86 32.81
C ALA A 15 5.67 19.78 31.40
N PHE A 16 6.12 20.90 30.85
CA PHE A 16 6.81 20.95 29.56
C PHE A 16 8.17 20.24 29.61
N SER A 17 8.89 20.30 30.73
CA SER A 17 10.12 19.53 30.94
C SER A 17 9.85 18.02 31.10
N LEU A 18 8.76 17.60 31.75
CA LEU A 18 8.33 16.20 31.81
C LEU A 18 7.84 15.68 30.44
N LEU A 19 7.21 16.54 29.64
CA LEU A 19 6.80 16.24 28.25
C LEU A 19 7.99 16.26 27.26
N LEU A 20 9.09 16.93 27.59
CA LEU A 20 10.35 16.90 26.84
C LEU A 20 11.31 15.79 27.30
N ALA A 21 11.20 15.32 28.54
CA ALA A 21 12.02 14.24 29.09
C ALA A 21 12.02 12.91 28.30
N PRO A 22 10.96 12.48 27.56
CA PRO A 22 11.05 11.28 26.73
C PRO A 22 11.73 11.50 25.37
N THR A 23 12.11 12.73 24.99
CA THR A 23 12.76 12.96 23.67
C THR A 23 14.16 12.33 23.55
N ALA A 24 14.78 11.96 24.66
CA ALA A 24 16.00 11.14 24.68
C ALA A 24 15.75 9.61 24.70
N LEU A 25 14.50 9.15 24.91
CA LEU A 25 14.12 7.72 24.92
C LEU A 25 13.18 7.31 23.79
N GLN A 26 12.73 8.25 22.94
CA GLN A 26 11.85 7.98 21.80
C GLN A 26 12.61 7.82 20.47
N ALA A 27 13.93 8.00 20.46
CA ALA A 27 14.78 7.78 19.27
C ALA A 27 14.99 6.30 18.89
N GLN A 28 14.48 5.35 19.69
CA GLN A 28 14.64 3.91 19.46
C GLN A 28 13.38 3.19 18.96
N TRP A 29 12.24 3.87 18.80
CA TRP A 29 10.99 3.22 18.34
C TRP A 29 10.89 3.07 16.81
N PHE A 30 11.78 3.72 16.06
CA PHE A 30 11.85 3.68 14.59
C PHE A 30 13.15 3.06 14.05
N ASN A 31 13.91 2.31 14.87
CA ASN A 31 15.14 1.68 14.41
C ASN A 31 15.29 0.22 14.89
N SER A 32 14.62 -0.69 14.19
CA SER A 32 14.88 -2.13 14.22
C SER A 32 14.37 -2.81 12.94
N GLY A 33 15.27 -3.20 12.03
CA GLY A 33 14.95 -4.11 10.91
C GLY A 33 15.54 -3.72 9.55
N GLN A 34 16.74 -4.20 9.22
CA GLN A 34 17.30 -4.21 7.85
C GLN A 34 18.26 -5.41 7.67
N SER A 35 18.13 -6.16 6.57
CA SER A 35 19.09 -7.20 6.09
C SER A 35 18.87 -7.53 4.58
N ASN A 36 19.81 -8.25 3.95
CA ASN A 36 20.06 -8.36 2.48
C ASN A 36 19.90 -9.79 1.89
N GLY A 37 19.98 -9.97 0.55
CA GLY A 37 20.09 -11.25 -0.20
C GLY A 37 20.59 -11.08 -1.66
N SER A 38 21.00 -12.17 -2.35
CA SER A 38 21.67 -12.19 -3.69
C SER A 38 21.23 -13.37 -4.60
N ASP A 39 21.46 -13.30 -5.92
CA ASP A 39 20.85 -14.17 -6.98
C ASP A 39 21.60 -15.48 -7.35
N PHE A 40 20.86 -16.42 -7.97
CA PHE A 40 21.28 -17.79 -8.35
C PHE A 40 20.70 -18.22 -9.73
N LEU A 41 21.17 -19.33 -10.33
CA LEU A 41 20.63 -19.88 -11.60
C LEU A 41 19.18 -20.39 -11.48
N ARG A 42 18.53 -20.82 -12.57
CA ARG A 42 17.19 -21.45 -12.53
C ARG A 42 17.29 -22.97 -12.55
N VAL A 43 16.27 -23.67 -12.04
CA VAL A 43 16.34 -25.13 -11.78
C VAL A 43 16.64 -25.93 -13.04
N HIS A 44 15.89 -25.73 -14.13
CA HIS A 44 16.12 -26.41 -15.41
C HIS A 44 17.40 -25.98 -16.14
N GLU A 45 17.95 -24.78 -15.86
CA GLU A 45 19.25 -24.36 -16.40
C GLU A 45 20.40 -25.03 -15.64
N ALA A 46 20.23 -25.16 -14.32
CA ALA A 46 21.15 -25.81 -13.40
C ALA A 46 21.09 -27.35 -13.45
N PHE A 47 19.96 -27.93 -13.93
CA PHE A 47 19.66 -29.36 -13.94
C PHE A 47 18.84 -29.74 -15.18
N GLN A 48 19.50 -29.99 -16.30
CA GLN A 48 18.87 -30.23 -17.59
C GLN A 48 18.48 -31.69 -17.75
N ALA A 49 17.17 -31.98 -17.73
CA ALA A 49 16.61 -33.32 -17.95
C ALA A 49 16.51 -33.67 -19.45
N SER A 50 16.57 -34.96 -19.75
CA SER A 50 16.48 -35.52 -21.10
C SER A 50 16.01 -36.97 -21.03
N THR A 51 15.10 -37.38 -21.92
CA THR A 51 14.34 -38.64 -21.77
C THR A 51 14.14 -39.38 -23.08
N TRP A 52 14.08 -40.71 -22.97
CA TRP A 52 13.97 -41.66 -24.09
C TRP A 52 13.29 -42.93 -23.59
N HIS A 53 12.49 -43.61 -24.41
CA HIS A 53 11.95 -44.93 -24.06
C HIS A 53 12.17 -45.97 -25.17
N ASP A 54 12.28 -47.22 -24.75
CA ASP A 54 12.05 -48.39 -25.61
C ASP A 54 10.71 -49.07 -25.25
N ASP A 55 10.43 -50.23 -25.83
CA ASP A 55 9.13 -50.91 -25.71
C ASP A 55 8.74 -51.26 -24.25
N ASP A 56 9.72 -51.43 -23.34
CA ASP A 56 9.51 -51.90 -21.95
C ASP A 56 10.12 -50.95 -20.88
N THR A 57 11.02 -50.02 -21.24
CA THR A 57 11.81 -49.22 -20.29
C THR A 57 11.94 -47.75 -20.67
N LEU A 58 11.80 -46.89 -19.65
CA LEU A 58 12.00 -45.45 -19.73
C LEU A 58 13.36 -45.05 -19.12
N TYR A 59 14.11 -44.23 -19.85
CA TYR A 59 15.42 -43.70 -19.46
C TYR A 59 15.33 -42.19 -19.20
N VAL A 60 15.89 -41.75 -18.07
CA VAL A 60 15.93 -40.34 -17.65
C VAL A 60 17.37 -39.92 -17.36
N GLY A 61 17.89 -38.96 -18.10
CA GLY A 61 19.24 -38.40 -17.97
C GLY A 61 19.24 -36.92 -17.61
N PHE A 62 20.19 -36.53 -16.76
CA PHE A 62 20.42 -35.19 -16.25
C PHE A 62 21.84 -34.70 -16.53
N GLU A 63 21.96 -33.41 -16.84
CA GLU A 63 23.23 -32.68 -16.91
C GLU A 63 23.13 -31.39 -16.07
N ASN A 64 23.98 -31.30 -15.06
CA ASN A 64 23.96 -30.31 -13.99
C ASN A 64 25.05 -29.25 -14.23
N ALA A 65 24.78 -28.00 -13.82
CA ALA A 65 25.76 -26.92 -13.89
C ALA A 65 26.85 -27.03 -12.81
N GLU A 66 28.04 -26.48 -13.08
CA GLU A 66 29.17 -26.48 -12.15
C GLU A 66 28.81 -25.73 -10.84
N GLY A 67 28.96 -26.40 -9.69
CA GLY A 67 28.56 -25.89 -8.37
C GLY A 67 27.10 -26.13 -7.97
N TYR A 68 26.38 -26.96 -8.73
CA TYR A 68 24.98 -27.33 -8.50
C TYR A 68 24.82 -28.86 -8.38
N TYR A 69 23.96 -29.30 -7.46
CA TYR A 69 23.79 -30.72 -7.17
C TYR A 69 22.34 -31.17 -6.96
N LEU A 70 22.02 -32.40 -7.38
CA LEU A 70 20.68 -33.02 -7.28
C LEU A 70 20.59 -34.01 -6.12
N TYR A 71 19.60 -33.87 -5.24
CA TYR A 71 19.34 -34.80 -4.15
C TYR A 71 18.85 -36.16 -4.64
N ARG A 72 19.67 -37.21 -4.44
CA ARG A 72 19.32 -38.60 -4.79
C ARG A 72 17.99 -39.06 -4.21
N HIS A 73 17.65 -38.61 -3.00
CA HIS A 73 16.43 -39.04 -2.30
C HIS A 73 15.17 -38.25 -2.69
N ARG A 74 15.26 -37.34 -3.67
CA ARG A 74 14.15 -36.48 -4.11
C ARG A 74 13.65 -36.79 -5.51
N PHE A 75 14.23 -37.77 -6.20
CA PHE A 75 13.71 -38.27 -7.46
C PHE A 75 12.47 -39.15 -7.24
N ALA A 76 11.38 -38.87 -7.96
CA ALA A 76 10.17 -39.70 -7.99
C ALA A 76 9.51 -39.58 -9.37
N VAL A 77 9.05 -40.71 -9.91
CA VAL A 77 8.49 -40.81 -11.27
C VAL A 77 7.10 -41.43 -11.18
N GLU A 78 6.10 -40.78 -11.76
CA GLU A 78 4.71 -41.27 -11.77
C GLU A 78 4.17 -41.30 -13.22
N SER A 79 3.22 -42.18 -13.54
CA SER A 79 2.58 -42.18 -14.86
C SER A 79 1.45 -41.14 -14.91
N LEU A 80 1.26 -40.51 -16.06
CA LEU A 80 0.16 -39.55 -16.31
C LEU A 80 -0.91 -40.10 -17.27
N ASP A 81 -0.65 -41.25 -17.90
CA ASP A 81 -1.64 -41.98 -18.71
C ASP A 81 -2.30 -43.08 -17.86
N GLU A 82 -3.64 -43.04 -17.73
CA GLU A 82 -4.41 -44.04 -16.97
C GLU A 82 -4.30 -45.46 -17.55
N THR A 83 -3.78 -45.62 -18.77
CA THR A 83 -3.60 -46.92 -19.45
C THR A 83 -2.18 -47.50 -19.33
N ILE A 84 -1.22 -46.74 -18.82
CA ILE A 84 0.20 -47.12 -18.69
C ILE A 84 0.63 -47.02 -17.23
N MET A 85 1.14 -48.11 -16.63
CA MET A 85 1.68 -48.10 -15.27
C MET A 85 3.21 -47.99 -15.31
N LEU A 86 3.82 -47.29 -14.35
CA LEU A 86 5.27 -47.17 -14.20
C LEU A 86 5.73 -47.75 -12.86
N GLY A 87 6.88 -48.43 -12.87
CA GLY A 87 7.53 -48.99 -11.67
C GLY A 87 8.41 -47.99 -10.91
N ASP A 88 8.96 -48.43 -9.77
CA ASP A 88 9.87 -47.61 -8.96
C ASP A 88 11.21 -47.31 -9.70
N PRO A 89 11.76 -46.08 -9.61
CA PRO A 89 12.98 -45.69 -10.32
C PRO A 89 14.27 -46.30 -9.73
N LEU A 90 15.13 -46.86 -10.60
CA LEU A 90 16.37 -47.54 -10.21
C LEU A 90 17.57 -46.58 -10.16
N LEU A 91 17.68 -45.81 -9.07
CA LEU A 91 18.67 -44.74 -8.92
C LEU A 91 20.10 -45.24 -8.58
N PRO A 92 21.16 -44.83 -9.33
CA PRO A 92 22.56 -45.12 -8.99
C PRO A 92 22.97 -44.41 -7.69
N PRO A 93 24.15 -44.68 -7.09
CA PRO A 93 24.58 -43.98 -5.87
C PRO A 93 25.22 -42.60 -6.19
N GLY A 94 24.83 -41.51 -5.48
CA GLY A 94 25.34 -40.12 -5.65
C GLY A 94 26.01 -39.52 -4.40
N GLN A 95 26.99 -38.61 -4.55
CA GLN A 95 28.07 -38.11 -3.63
C GLN A 95 27.66 -37.57 -2.24
N PRO A 96 28.53 -37.69 -1.20
CA PRO A 96 28.19 -37.30 0.17
C PRO A 96 28.36 -35.79 0.35
N HIS A 97 27.34 -35.17 0.93
CA HIS A 97 27.30 -33.73 1.17
C HIS A 97 26.64 -33.46 2.53
N THR A 98 26.99 -32.34 3.18
CA THR A 98 26.43 -31.94 4.47
C THR A 98 25.80 -30.57 4.32
N ASP A 99 24.47 -30.53 4.26
CA ASP A 99 23.66 -29.35 3.98
C ASP A 99 23.20 -28.66 5.28
N GLU A 100 23.15 -27.31 5.29
CA GLU A 100 22.79 -26.52 6.48
C GLU A 100 21.32 -26.69 6.92
N PHE A 101 20.43 -27.15 6.03
CA PHE A 101 19.00 -27.36 6.29
C PHE A 101 18.65 -28.84 6.51
N PHE A 102 19.36 -29.78 5.87
CA PHE A 102 19.02 -31.21 5.85
C PHE A 102 20.04 -32.16 6.51
N GLY A 103 21.26 -31.72 6.84
CA GLY A 103 22.29 -32.57 7.46
C GLY A 103 23.10 -33.39 6.45
N GLU A 104 23.60 -34.58 6.83
CA GLU A 104 24.29 -35.47 5.88
C GLU A 104 23.29 -36.05 4.86
N VAL A 105 23.60 -35.87 3.58
CA VAL A 105 22.71 -36.16 2.44
C VAL A 105 23.52 -36.69 1.25
N SER A 106 22.81 -37.09 0.18
CA SER A 106 23.36 -37.79 -0.99
C SER A 106 22.97 -37.06 -2.27
N VAL A 107 23.96 -36.61 -3.04
CA VAL A 107 23.79 -35.62 -4.12
C VAL A 107 24.57 -35.94 -5.39
N PHE A 108 24.02 -35.67 -6.57
CA PHE A 108 24.73 -35.83 -7.84
C PHE A 108 25.19 -34.47 -8.38
N TYR A 109 26.48 -34.36 -8.71
CA TYR A 109 27.05 -33.25 -9.48
C TYR A 109 27.24 -33.65 -10.94
N ASP A 110 27.41 -32.68 -11.82
CA ASP A 110 27.71 -32.77 -13.26
C ASP A 110 26.71 -33.55 -14.13
N ARG A 111 26.48 -34.86 -13.94
CA ARG A 111 25.52 -35.66 -14.73
C ARG A 111 25.00 -36.87 -13.95
N VAL A 112 23.78 -37.32 -14.24
CA VAL A 112 23.23 -38.61 -13.75
C VAL A 112 22.21 -39.20 -14.71
N VAL A 113 22.18 -40.52 -14.91
CA VAL A 113 21.16 -41.21 -15.71
C VAL A 113 20.59 -42.38 -14.90
N PHE A 114 19.29 -42.64 -15.02
CA PHE A 114 18.61 -43.77 -14.37
C PHE A 114 17.40 -44.27 -15.16
N GLU A 115 16.86 -45.41 -14.73
CA GLU A 115 15.93 -46.24 -15.49
C GLU A 115 14.63 -46.47 -14.70
N VAL A 116 13.50 -46.59 -15.42
CA VAL A 116 12.14 -46.76 -14.89
C VAL A 116 11.40 -47.81 -15.74
N PRO A 117 10.94 -48.94 -15.17
CA PRO A 117 10.19 -49.95 -15.93
C PRO A 117 8.77 -49.49 -16.31
N ILE A 118 8.29 -49.91 -17.49
CA ILE A 118 6.95 -49.62 -18.01
C ILE A 118 6.09 -50.89 -18.01
N GLU A 119 4.83 -50.80 -17.60
CA GLU A 119 3.84 -51.89 -17.64
C GLU A 119 2.61 -51.48 -18.46
N ALA A 120 2.50 -51.98 -19.70
CA ALA A 120 1.41 -51.73 -20.65
C ALA A 120 1.01 -53.02 -21.43
N ASN A 121 -0.16 -53.01 -22.10
CA ASN A 121 -0.67 -54.18 -22.86
C ASN A 121 -0.26 -54.22 -24.35
N ASP A 122 -0.02 -53.06 -24.95
CA ASP A 122 0.49 -52.86 -26.31
C ASP A 122 1.55 -51.75 -26.23
N ALA A 123 2.52 -51.74 -27.15
CA ALA A 123 3.64 -50.79 -27.12
C ALA A 123 3.14 -49.34 -27.34
N PRO A 124 3.37 -48.41 -26.39
CA PRO A 124 2.93 -47.03 -26.51
C PRO A 124 3.81 -46.25 -27.50
N GLU A 125 3.20 -45.48 -28.40
CA GLU A 125 3.97 -44.63 -29.34
C GLU A 125 4.61 -43.42 -28.63
N GLU A 126 4.04 -42.99 -27.50
CA GLU A 126 4.53 -41.92 -26.64
C GLU A 126 4.21 -42.27 -25.17
N VAL A 127 5.14 -41.98 -24.24
CA VAL A 127 4.94 -42.22 -22.80
C VAL A 127 5.14 -40.91 -22.03
N THR A 128 4.05 -40.40 -21.48
CA THR A 128 4.01 -39.14 -20.71
C THR A 128 3.99 -39.44 -19.22
N PHE A 129 4.98 -38.89 -18.51
CA PHE A 129 5.21 -39.20 -17.11
C PHE A 129 5.77 -38.00 -16.31
N ALA A 130 5.77 -38.18 -15.00
CA ALA A 130 5.81 -37.16 -13.98
C ALA A 130 7.10 -37.20 -13.12
N LEU A 131 8.15 -36.61 -13.69
CA LEU A 131 9.53 -36.32 -13.24
C LEU A 131 9.79 -35.44 -11.99
N THR A 132 9.45 -35.83 -10.77
CA THR A 132 9.93 -35.10 -9.58
C THR A 132 11.45 -35.25 -9.37
N PHE A 133 12.17 -34.17 -9.07
CA PHE A 133 13.51 -34.14 -8.45
C PHE A 133 13.69 -32.91 -7.54
N GLN A 134 14.85 -32.75 -6.90
CA GLN A 134 15.24 -31.50 -6.24
C GLN A 134 16.76 -31.32 -6.25
N GLY A 135 17.27 -30.09 -6.32
CA GLY A 135 18.69 -29.77 -6.14
C GLY A 135 18.97 -28.44 -5.47
N CYS A 136 20.25 -28.16 -5.18
CA CYS A 136 20.72 -26.89 -4.60
C CYS A 136 22.01 -26.41 -5.25
N ALA A 137 22.33 -25.14 -4.99
CA ALA A 137 23.65 -24.55 -5.22
C ALA A 137 24.46 -24.56 -3.90
N ASP A 138 25.76 -24.81 -3.98
CA ASP A 138 26.67 -24.69 -2.81
C ASP A 138 26.67 -23.28 -2.18
N ALA A 139 26.22 -22.26 -2.91
CA ALA A 139 26.12 -20.88 -2.44
C ALA A 139 24.90 -20.59 -1.53
N GLY A 140 24.11 -21.61 -1.15
CA GLY A 140 23.07 -21.49 -0.12
C GLY A 140 21.64 -21.26 -0.61
N LEU A 141 21.36 -21.44 -1.92
CA LEU A 141 19.99 -21.58 -2.41
C LEU A 141 19.70 -23.04 -2.74
N CYS A 142 18.68 -23.58 -2.08
CA CYS A 142 18.03 -24.81 -2.48
C CYS A 142 16.80 -24.49 -3.31
N TYR A 143 16.69 -25.14 -4.46
CA TYR A 143 15.51 -25.03 -5.31
C TYR A 143 14.38 -25.87 -4.73
N PRO A 144 13.10 -25.49 -4.97
CA PRO A 144 11.98 -26.35 -4.61
C PRO A 144 12.08 -27.69 -5.37
N PRO A 145 11.37 -28.75 -4.91
CA PRO A 145 11.31 -30.00 -5.65
C PRO A 145 10.54 -29.80 -6.96
N GLU A 146 11.27 -29.64 -8.07
CA GLU A 146 10.66 -29.57 -9.38
C GLU A 146 10.16 -30.95 -9.81
N ARG A 147 8.84 -31.03 -9.90
CA ARG A 147 8.08 -31.90 -10.80
C ARG A 147 8.48 -31.57 -12.28
N LEU A 148 8.65 -32.57 -13.16
CA LEU A 148 8.93 -32.41 -14.61
C LEU A 148 7.97 -33.22 -15.52
N GLU A 149 7.42 -32.62 -16.60
CA GLU A 149 6.52 -33.31 -17.55
C GLU A 149 7.35 -33.70 -18.74
N LEU A 150 7.50 -35.00 -18.93
CA LEU A 150 8.35 -35.50 -19.98
C LEU A 150 7.57 -36.57 -20.75
N THR A 151 7.06 -36.17 -21.91
CA THR A 151 6.66 -37.11 -22.95
C THR A 151 7.93 -37.63 -23.63
N SER A 152 8.32 -38.85 -23.29
CA SER A 152 9.43 -39.52 -23.96
C SER A 152 9.01 -40.00 -25.34
N MET A 153 9.92 -39.88 -26.31
CA MET A 153 9.77 -40.41 -27.66
C MET A 153 10.55 -41.72 -27.82
N PRO A 154 10.15 -42.61 -28.76
CA PRO A 154 10.84 -43.88 -29.00
C PRO A 154 12.31 -43.65 -29.41
N GLY A 155 13.24 -44.18 -28.62
CA GLY A 155 14.67 -43.97 -28.82
C GLY A 155 15.52 -44.41 -27.63
N SER A 156 16.84 -44.25 -27.77
CA SER A 156 17.80 -44.60 -26.72
C SER A 156 18.68 -43.39 -26.39
N PRO A 157 19.18 -43.24 -25.14
CA PRO A 157 20.03 -42.13 -24.75
C PRO A 157 21.28 -41.98 -25.65
N PRO A 158 21.63 -40.76 -26.09
CA PRO A 158 22.75 -40.54 -26.99
C PRO A 158 24.10 -40.72 -26.27
N GLY A 159 25.14 -41.03 -27.03
CA GLY A 159 26.49 -41.39 -26.56
C GLY A 159 27.06 -40.69 -25.31
N PRO A 160 27.00 -39.35 -25.15
CA PRO A 160 27.54 -38.68 -23.95
C PRO A 160 26.78 -38.99 -22.65
N PHE A 161 25.58 -39.56 -22.70
CA PHE A 161 24.85 -40.07 -21.53
C PHE A 161 25.10 -41.57 -21.27
N VAL A 162 25.85 -42.26 -22.13
CA VAL A 162 26.24 -43.68 -21.96
C VAL A 162 27.56 -43.79 -21.16
N GLU A 163 28.40 -42.76 -21.17
CA GLU A 163 29.65 -42.68 -20.40
C GLU A 163 29.59 -41.56 -19.34
N GLY A 164 28.82 -41.79 -18.28
CA GLY A 164 28.59 -40.83 -17.19
C GLY A 164 28.53 -41.47 -15.80
N THR A 165 29.37 -42.48 -15.52
CA THR A 165 29.33 -43.25 -14.27
C THR A 165 29.79 -42.49 -13.02
N GLY A 166 28.88 -41.71 -12.43
CA GLY A 166 28.34 -41.96 -11.09
C GLY A 166 29.18 -41.67 -9.83
N VAL A 167 28.68 -42.26 -8.71
CA VAL A 167 29.21 -42.27 -7.32
C VAL A 167 28.79 -41.05 -6.48
N ALA A 168 28.66 -41.07 -5.13
CA ALA A 168 28.00 -42.00 -4.15
C ALA A 168 28.08 -41.52 -2.67
N ILE A 169 27.10 -41.91 -1.81
CA ILE A 169 26.94 -41.77 -0.31
C ILE A 169 26.17 -40.47 0.14
N ALA A 170 25.49 -40.31 1.30
CA ALA A 170 24.40 -41.13 1.89
C ALA A 170 23.51 -40.39 2.96
N ALA A 171 22.43 -39.72 2.52
CA ALA A 171 21.07 -39.70 3.14
C ALA A 171 20.75 -39.13 4.58
N ASN A 172 19.63 -38.36 4.62
CA ASN A 172 18.59 -38.22 5.68
C ASN A 172 18.33 -39.51 6.52
N PRO A 173 17.76 -39.51 7.77
CA PRO A 173 16.40 -38.96 8.05
C PRO A 173 15.88 -38.62 9.50
N GLY A 174 15.01 -37.59 9.62
CA GLY A 174 13.73 -37.51 10.43
C GLY A 174 13.69 -37.65 11.98
N PRO A 175 12.50 -37.54 12.66
CA PRO A 175 11.19 -36.96 12.25
C PRO A 175 10.44 -36.09 13.34
N ASN A 176 9.54 -35.15 12.95
CA ASN A 176 8.11 -35.03 13.43
C ASN A 176 7.34 -33.75 12.97
N GLU A 177 6.18 -33.97 12.33
CA GLU A 177 4.84 -33.33 12.49
C GLU A 177 4.65 -31.83 12.90
N LEU A 178 4.05 -30.99 12.02
CA LEU A 178 3.02 -29.94 12.33
C LEU A 178 2.62 -29.02 11.12
N ALA A 179 1.30 -28.92 10.84
CA ALA A 179 0.48 -27.84 10.20
C ALA A 179 0.96 -27.01 8.96
N ALA A 180 0.02 -26.72 8.03
CA ALA A 180 0.22 -26.00 6.77
C ALA A 180 0.02 -24.45 6.85
N PRO A 181 0.65 -23.65 5.94
CA PRO A 181 0.53 -22.18 5.89
C PRO A 181 -0.66 -21.66 5.06
N SER A 182 -1.08 -20.42 5.31
CA SER A 182 -2.22 -19.76 4.64
C SER A 182 -1.81 -18.67 3.64
N LEU A 183 -2.22 -18.84 2.38
CA LEU A 183 -1.91 -17.97 1.22
C LEU A 183 -2.77 -16.69 1.17
N LEU A 184 -2.71 -15.87 2.22
CA LEU A 184 -3.37 -14.56 2.24
C LEU A 184 -2.36 -13.42 2.23
N SER A 185 -2.58 -12.46 1.32
CA SER A 185 -1.82 -11.19 1.21
C SER A 185 -1.86 -10.39 2.52
N ALA A 186 -1.05 -9.33 2.67
CA ALA A 186 -1.13 -8.49 3.86
C ALA A 186 -2.55 -7.89 4.05
N ASP A 187 -3.19 -7.47 2.95
CA ASP A 187 -4.58 -7.00 2.93
C ASP A 187 -5.59 -8.14 3.12
N GLY A 188 -5.29 -9.34 2.62
CA GLY A 188 -6.04 -10.57 2.83
C GLY A 188 -6.01 -11.01 4.30
N ARG A 189 -4.86 -10.92 4.97
CA ARG A 189 -4.69 -11.22 6.39
C ARG A 189 -5.32 -10.16 7.27
N PHE A 190 -5.29 -8.89 6.86
CA PHE A 190 -6.05 -7.83 7.52
C PHE A 190 -7.57 -8.04 7.36
N SER A 191 -8.05 -8.32 6.15
CA SER A 191 -9.48 -8.57 5.89
C SER A 191 -9.98 -9.89 6.49
N ALA A 192 -9.16 -10.94 6.58
CA ALA A 192 -9.47 -12.17 7.31
C ALA A 192 -9.44 -11.97 8.83
N ALA A 193 -8.45 -11.26 9.37
CA ALA A 193 -8.43 -10.90 10.80
C ALA A 193 -9.60 -9.97 11.19
N LEU A 194 -10.07 -9.12 10.27
CA LEU A 194 -11.31 -8.35 10.45
C LEU A 194 -12.57 -9.20 10.20
N GLY A 195 -12.53 -10.21 9.33
CA GLY A 195 -13.64 -11.14 9.09
C GLY A 195 -13.87 -12.12 10.25
N GLU A 196 -12.80 -12.54 10.92
CA GLU A 196 -12.83 -13.31 12.17
C GLU A 196 -13.07 -12.43 13.41
N ALA A 197 -12.77 -11.12 13.32
CA ALA A 197 -13.05 -10.20 14.41
C ALA A 197 -14.55 -9.98 14.61
N SER A 198 -14.99 -9.93 15.87
CA SER A 198 -16.38 -9.58 16.17
C SER A 198 -16.74 -8.20 15.57
N PRO A 199 -17.96 -8.01 15.02
CA PRO A 199 -18.37 -6.75 14.41
C PRO A 199 -18.30 -5.57 15.40
N LEU A 200 -18.39 -5.85 16.70
CA LEU A 200 -18.23 -4.86 17.77
C LEU A 200 -16.78 -4.33 17.89
N LEU A 201 -15.78 -5.17 17.65
CA LEU A 201 -14.36 -4.78 17.66
C LEU A 201 -14.04 -3.89 16.45
N ILE A 202 -14.55 -4.25 15.27
CA ILE A 202 -14.44 -3.44 14.05
C ILE A 202 -15.09 -2.07 14.30
N LEU A 203 -16.33 -2.04 14.77
CA LEU A 203 -17.06 -0.81 15.09
C LEU A 203 -16.30 0.05 16.13
N GLY A 204 -15.66 -0.58 17.11
CA GLY A 204 -14.80 0.06 18.10
C GLY A 204 -13.52 0.66 17.50
N LEU A 205 -12.84 -0.04 16.60
CA LEU A 205 -11.66 0.46 15.89
C LEU A 205 -12.00 1.69 15.04
N PHE A 206 -13.11 1.64 14.30
CA PHE A 206 -13.63 2.75 13.49
C PHE A 206 -14.01 3.96 14.34
N PHE A 207 -14.63 3.74 15.50
CA PHE A 207 -14.94 4.78 16.47
C PHE A 207 -13.68 5.44 17.05
N LEU A 208 -12.65 4.65 17.41
CA LEU A 208 -11.36 5.17 17.88
C LEU A 208 -10.62 5.94 16.78
N ALA A 209 -10.65 5.46 15.53
CA ALA A 209 -10.13 6.18 14.38
C ALA A 209 -10.83 7.52 14.19
N GLY A 210 -12.17 7.57 14.31
CA GLY A 210 -12.97 8.79 14.33
C GLY A 210 -12.57 9.78 15.44
N LEU A 211 -12.29 9.28 16.64
CA LEU A 211 -11.81 10.11 17.74
C LEU A 211 -10.43 10.71 17.41
N GLY A 212 -9.50 9.91 16.88
CA GLY A 212 -8.20 10.39 16.39
C GLY A 212 -8.31 11.42 15.25
N LEU A 213 -9.22 11.19 14.30
CA LEU A 213 -9.55 12.09 13.18
C LEU A 213 -10.02 13.48 13.63
N THR A 214 -10.50 13.65 14.86
CA THR A 214 -10.88 14.99 15.39
C THR A 214 -9.67 15.93 15.50
N PHE A 215 -8.46 15.38 15.73
CA PHE A 215 -7.23 16.16 15.83
C PHE A 215 -6.66 16.58 14.46
N THR A 216 -7.34 16.25 13.37
CA THR A 216 -6.91 16.59 12.00
C THR A 216 -7.04 18.09 11.68
N PRO A 217 -6.24 18.58 10.72
CA PRO A 217 -6.32 19.93 10.14
C PRO A 217 -7.70 20.52 9.90
N CYS A 218 -8.68 19.70 9.50
CA CYS A 218 -9.93 20.18 8.89
C CYS A 218 -11.13 20.11 9.83
N VAL A 219 -11.08 19.28 10.87
CA VAL A 219 -12.13 19.19 11.90
C VAL A 219 -11.95 20.28 12.96
N LEU A 220 -10.70 20.57 13.33
CA LEU A 220 -10.36 21.57 14.34
C LEU A 220 -10.88 23.00 14.04
N PRO A 221 -10.84 23.51 12.79
CA PRO A 221 -11.45 24.79 12.42
C PRO A 221 -12.98 24.85 12.58
N MET A 222 -13.67 23.71 12.58
CA MET A 222 -15.12 23.67 12.83
C MET A 222 -15.47 23.90 14.31
N VAL A 223 -14.55 23.62 15.25
CA VAL A 223 -14.77 23.82 16.68
C VAL A 223 -15.02 25.30 17.02
N PRO A 224 -14.20 26.28 16.58
CA PRO A 224 -14.52 27.71 16.70
C PRO A 224 -15.84 28.12 16.02
N ILE A 225 -16.18 27.53 14.87
CA ILE A 225 -17.40 27.88 14.12
C ILE A 225 -18.64 27.44 14.91
N LEU A 226 -18.72 26.16 15.27
CA LEU A 226 -19.78 25.62 16.13
C LEU A 226 -19.87 26.38 17.46
N SER A 227 -18.74 26.63 18.12
CA SER A 227 -18.69 27.42 19.35
C SER A 227 -19.26 28.83 19.14
N SER A 228 -18.85 29.57 18.11
CA SER A 228 -19.38 30.91 17.84
C SER A 228 -20.88 30.94 17.53
N ILE A 229 -21.40 29.93 16.81
CA ILE A 229 -22.82 29.81 16.47
C ILE A 229 -23.65 29.44 17.72
N ILE A 230 -23.18 28.48 18.52
CA ILE A 230 -23.90 27.98 19.71
C ILE A 230 -23.81 28.99 20.86
N VAL A 231 -22.62 29.53 21.15
CA VAL A 231 -22.41 30.54 22.19
C VAL A 231 -23.15 31.83 21.85
N GLY A 232 -23.19 32.23 20.57
CA GLY A 232 -23.92 33.41 20.10
C GLY A 232 -25.43 33.37 20.35
N GLN A 233 -26.02 32.20 20.61
CA GLN A 233 -27.45 32.04 20.90
C GLN A 233 -27.80 32.01 22.40
N ASN A 234 -26.81 32.01 23.31
CA ASN A 234 -27.00 31.81 24.77
C ASN A 234 -28.00 30.69 25.16
N PRO A 235 -27.91 29.47 24.59
CA PRO A 235 -28.83 28.38 24.91
C PRO A 235 -28.57 27.78 26.30
N SER A 236 -29.61 27.21 26.93
CA SER A 236 -29.44 26.36 28.10
C SER A 236 -28.64 25.09 27.75
N ARG A 237 -27.96 24.46 28.72
CA ARG A 237 -27.09 23.29 28.48
C ARG A 237 -27.79 22.16 27.72
N ALA A 238 -29.05 21.85 28.06
CA ALA A 238 -29.85 20.85 27.37
C ALA A 238 -30.14 21.21 25.91
N ARG A 239 -30.38 22.50 25.61
CA ARG A 239 -30.58 23.01 24.25
C ARG A 239 -29.27 23.06 23.46
N ALA A 240 -28.15 23.41 24.10
CA ALA A 240 -26.82 23.32 23.49
C ALA A 240 -26.46 21.87 23.11
N PHE A 241 -26.74 20.91 23.99
CA PHE A 241 -26.59 19.48 23.70
C PHE A 241 -27.49 19.05 22.55
N GLY A 242 -28.79 19.36 22.58
CA GLY A 242 -29.73 18.99 21.50
C GLY A 242 -29.35 19.59 20.13
N LEU A 243 -28.86 20.83 20.10
CA LEU A 243 -28.35 21.48 18.88
C LEU A 243 -27.04 20.83 18.37
N SER A 244 -26.12 20.50 19.27
CA SER A 244 -24.87 19.82 18.91
C SER A 244 -25.14 18.38 18.45
N ALA A 245 -26.08 17.69 19.09
CA ALA A 245 -26.52 16.34 18.74
C ALA A 245 -27.26 16.30 17.40
N SER A 246 -28.05 17.32 17.06
CA SER A 246 -28.67 17.38 15.73
C SER A 246 -27.66 17.65 14.63
N TYR A 247 -26.63 18.48 14.90
CA TYR A 247 -25.51 18.68 13.98
C TYR A 247 -24.70 17.38 13.74
N VAL A 248 -24.30 16.69 14.82
CA VAL A 248 -23.58 15.41 14.74
C VAL A 248 -24.44 14.33 14.10
N GLY A 249 -25.74 14.27 14.41
CA GLY A 249 -26.69 13.35 13.77
C GLY A 249 -26.80 13.58 12.25
N GLY A 250 -26.78 14.83 11.80
CA GLY A 250 -26.73 15.16 10.37
C GLY A 250 -25.45 14.68 9.68
N MET A 251 -24.29 14.86 10.32
CA MET A 251 -23.02 14.31 9.81
C MET A 251 -23.03 12.78 9.81
N ALA A 252 -23.45 12.15 10.91
CA ALA A 252 -23.45 10.70 11.07
C ALA A 252 -24.41 10.01 10.09
N LEU A 253 -25.60 10.57 9.86
CA LEU A 253 -26.53 10.07 8.85
C LEU A 253 -25.95 10.19 7.42
N THR A 254 -25.21 11.26 7.14
CA THR A 254 -24.59 11.48 5.82
C THR A 254 -23.43 10.51 5.60
N TYR A 255 -22.55 10.32 6.59
CA TYR A 255 -21.49 9.30 6.53
C TYR A 255 -22.04 7.88 6.47
N ALA A 256 -23.09 7.56 7.22
CA ALA A 256 -23.78 6.28 7.14
C ALA A 256 -24.38 6.05 5.74
N ALA A 257 -25.04 7.06 5.17
CA ALA A 257 -25.58 6.98 3.81
C ALA A 257 -24.46 6.77 2.77
N VAL A 258 -23.33 7.47 2.89
CA VAL A 258 -22.15 7.22 2.04
C VAL A 258 -21.63 5.78 2.25
N GLY A 259 -21.57 5.27 3.48
CA GLY A 259 -21.13 3.90 3.78
C GLY A 259 -22.03 2.82 3.19
N VAL A 260 -23.37 3.01 3.31
CA VAL A 260 -24.37 2.15 2.67
C VAL A 260 -24.24 2.22 1.15
N LEU A 261 -24.09 3.41 0.57
CA LEU A 261 -23.90 3.56 -0.88
C LEU A 261 -22.62 2.86 -1.36
N MET A 262 -21.50 2.99 -0.65
CA MET A 262 -20.25 2.34 -1.03
C MET A 262 -20.30 0.81 -0.85
N GLY A 263 -21.02 0.31 0.15
CA GLY A 263 -21.27 -1.14 0.30
C GLY A 263 -22.26 -1.70 -0.73
N LEU A 264 -23.27 -0.94 -1.16
CA LEU A 264 -24.22 -1.35 -2.21
C LEU A 264 -23.63 -1.31 -3.62
N PHE A 265 -22.83 -0.28 -3.93
CA PHE A 265 -22.29 -0.07 -5.27
C PHE A 265 -20.91 -0.69 -5.48
N GLY A 266 -20.19 -1.02 -4.41
CA GLY A 266 -18.91 -1.73 -4.45
C GLY A 266 -17.91 -1.10 -5.42
N ALA A 267 -17.10 -1.95 -6.07
CA ALA A 267 -16.07 -1.52 -7.00
C ALA A 267 -16.59 -0.87 -8.30
N GLY A 268 -17.88 -1.04 -8.63
CA GLY A 268 -18.47 -0.64 -9.91
C GLY A 268 -18.76 0.87 -10.08
N LEU A 269 -18.15 1.76 -9.30
CA LEU A 269 -18.34 3.22 -9.45
C LEU A 269 -17.04 4.03 -9.60
N ASN A 270 -15.86 3.43 -9.42
CA ASN A 270 -14.57 4.10 -9.63
C ASN A 270 -14.46 5.51 -8.96
N LEU A 271 -15.14 5.67 -7.82
CA LEU A 271 -15.35 6.98 -7.19
C LEU A 271 -14.04 7.54 -6.63
N GLN A 272 -13.15 6.65 -6.20
CA GLN A 272 -11.79 6.96 -5.77
C GLN A 272 -10.95 7.56 -6.91
N ALA A 273 -10.98 6.97 -8.11
CA ALA A 273 -10.31 7.51 -9.28
C ALA A 273 -10.87 8.88 -9.70
N ARG A 274 -12.20 9.06 -9.68
CA ARG A 274 -12.82 10.37 -10.00
C ARG A 274 -12.45 11.46 -8.99
N LEU A 275 -12.38 11.14 -7.70
CA LEU A 275 -11.98 12.08 -6.64
C LEU A 275 -10.49 12.46 -6.69
N GLN A 276 -9.63 11.61 -7.25
CA GLN A 276 -8.21 11.89 -7.46
C GLN A 276 -7.89 12.54 -8.82
N SER A 277 -8.90 12.79 -9.66
CA SER A 277 -8.69 13.43 -10.96
C SER A 277 -8.06 14.84 -10.84
N PRO A 278 -7.16 15.24 -11.76
CA PRO A 278 -6.51 16.55 -11.75
C PRO A 278 -7.42 17.77 -11.49
N PRO A 279 -8.60 17.94 -12.14
CA PRO A 279 -9.45 19.10 -11.88
C PRO A 279 -10.05 19.11 -10.46
N VAL A 280 -10.30 17.95 -9.87
CA VAL A 280 -10.84 17.83 -8.50
C VAL A 280 -9.76 18.17 -7.47
N LEU A 281 -8.53 17.68 -7.66
CA LEU A 281 -7.38 18.04 -6.82
C LEU A 281 -7.06 19.54 -6.90
N ILE A 282 -7.09 20.14 -8.10
CA ILE A 282 -6.94 21.60 -8.27
C ILE A 282 -8.03 22.35 -7.53
N ALA A 283 -9.31 21.96 -7.69
CA ALA A 283 -10.43 22.64 -7.04
C ALA A 283 -10.31 22.59 -5.49
N PHE A 284 -9.95 21.44 -4.92
CA PHE A 284 -9.74 21.33 -3.47
C PHE A 284 -8.48 22.06 -2.99
N SER A 285 -7.37 22.02 -3.73
CA SER A 285 -6.17 22.80 -3.38
C SER A 285 -6.46 24.31 -3.37
N VAL A 286 -7.15 24.82 -4.39
CA VAL A 286 -7.63 26.23 -4.43
C VAL A 286 -8.55 26.54 -3.24
N LEU A 287 -9.48 25.65 -2.89
CA LEU A 287 -10.36 25.83 -1.73
C LEU A 287 -9.56 25.91 -0.41
N PHE A 288 -8.57 25.05 -0.21
CA PHE A 288 -7.70 25.08 0.97
C PHE A 288 -6.82 26.33 1.01
N VAL A 289 -6.28 26.78 -0.12
CA VAL A 289 -5.55 28.07 -0.22
C VAL A 289 -6.47 29.23 0.16
N LEU A 290 -7.71 29.27 -0.32
CA LEU A 290 -8.68 30.31 0.02
C LEU A 290 -9.03 30.30 1.52
N PHE A 291 -9.25 29.13 2.13
CA PHE A 291 -9.49 29.03 3.57
C PHE A 291 -8.27 29.40 4.40
N ALA A 292 -7.06 29.02 3.97
CA ALA A 292 -5.83 29.41 4.63
C ALA A 292 -5.61 30.93 4.58
N LEU A 293 -5.81 31.56 3.42
CA LEU A 293 -5.75 33.02 3.26
C LEU A 293 -6.79 33.76 4.11
N ALA A 294 -7.99 33.19 4.27
CA ALA A 294 -9.02 33.71 5.16
C ALA A 294 -8.62 33.59 6.65
N MET A 295 -7.96 32.50 7.06
CA MET A 295 -7.45 32.32 8.43
C MET A 295 -6.23 33.19 8.73
N LEU A 296 -5.34 33.40 7.75
CA LEU A 296 -4.23 34.34 7.81
C LEU A 296 -4.68 35.82 7.77
N GLY A 297 -5.95 36.08 7.45
CA GLY A 297 -6.53 37.42 7.41
C GLY A 297 -6.16 38.25 6.16
N ALA A 298 -5.57 37.62 5.14
CA ALA A 298 -5.16 38.29 3.89
C ALA A 298 -6.35 38.94 3.17
N PHE A 299 -7.51 38.27 3.21
CA PHE A 299 -8.78 38.83 2.80
C PHE A 299 -9.82 38.57 3.89
N ASN A 300 -10.44 39.64 4.40
CA ASN A 300 -11.75 39.48 5.03
C ASN A 300 -12.76 39.27 3.90
N LEU A 301 -13.47 38.14 3.90
CA LEU A 301 -14.61 37.86 3.01
C LEU A 301 -15.80 38.79 3.35
N ARG A 302 -15.61 40.09 3.15
CA ARG A 302 -16.68 41.09 3.16
C ARG A 302 -17.45 40.94 1.85
N LEU A 303 -18.38 39.99 1.83
CA LEU A 303 -19.37 39.90 0.76
C LEU A 303 -20.05 41.27 0.59
N SER A 304 -20.44 41.60 -0.64
CA SER A 304 -21.24 42.80 -0.93
C SER A 304 -22.38 42.94 0.10
N PRO A 305 -22.66 44.13 0.66
CA PRO A 305 -23.64 44.30 1.72
C PRO A 305 -25.02 43.69 1.39
N GLY A 306 -25.44 43.73 0.13
CA GLY A 306 -26.69 43.12 -0.33
C GLY A 306 -26.67 41.59 -0.44
N LEU A 307 -25.48 40.97 -0.57
CA LEU A 307 -25.32 39.51 -0.57
C LEU A 307 -25.07 38.99 0.85
N ALA A 308 -24.27 39.69 1.65
CA ALA A 308 -24.08 39.44 3.07
C ALA A 308 -25.43 39.43 3.80
N THR A 309 -26.22 40.50 3.69
CA THR A 309 -27.54 40.59 4.35
C THR A 309 -28.55 39.52 3.89
N ARG A 310 -28.48 39.06 2.63
CA ARG A 310 -29.31 37.94 2.14
C ARG A 310 -28.86 36.60 2.72
N ILE A 311 -27.56 36.35 2.79
CA ILE A 311 -26.98 35.15 3.39
C ILE A 311 -27.19 35.13 4.90
N ASP A 312 -26.98 36.26 5.60
CA ASP A 312 -27.27 36.42 7.02
C ASP A 312 -28.76 36.21 7.31
N ALA A 313 -29.67 36.74 6.48
CA ALA A 313 -31.11 36.49 6.63
C ALA A 313 -31.50 35.03 6.33
N TRP A 314 -30.76 34.33 5.47
CA TRP A 314 -30.96 32.90 5.20
C TRP A 314 -30.39 32.03 6.32
N GLN A 315 -29.16 32.31 6.80
CA GLN A 315 -28.54 31.68 7.95
C GLN A 315 -29.35 31.91 9.23
N ALA A 316 -29.84 33.13 9.49
CA ALA A 316 -30.71 33.41 10.63
C ALA A 316 -32.05 32.64 10.55
N ARG A 317 -32.56 32.37 9.34
CA ARG A 317 -33.75 31.54 9.12
C ARG A 317 -33.45 30.05 9.29
N ALA A 318 -32.28 29.58 8.85
CA ALA A 318 -31.78 28.21 9.05
C ALA A 318 -31.30 27.95 10.50
N GLN A 319 -30.92 28.97 11.26
CA GLN A 319 -30.64 28.91 12.69
C GLN A 319 -31.94 28.95 13.52
N ARG A 320 -32.99 29.63 13.03
CA ARG A 320 -34.33 29.61 13.63
C ARG A 320 -35.12 28.32 13.34
N SER A 321 -34.80 27.55 12.31
CA SER A 321 -35.50 26.29 11.99
C SER A 321 -35.17 25.13 12.94
N GLY A 322 -34.45 25.39 14.03
CA GLY A 322 -34.24 24.42 15.11
C GLY A 322 -33.28 23.29 14.73
N PRO A 323 -33.40 22.10 15.35
CA PRO A 323 -32.42 21.02 15.18
C PRO A 323 -32.27 20.56 13.72
N GLY A 324 -33.33 20.63 12.90
CA GLY A 324 -33.27 20.28 11.48
C GLY A 324 -32.35 21.19 10.65
N GLY A 325 -32.27 22.48 10.96
CA GLY A 325 -31.36 23.41 10.29
C GLY A 325 -29.88 23.12 10.59
N LEU A 326 -29.57 22.75 11.82
CA LEU A 326 -28.23 22.32 12.21
C LEU A 326 -27.88 20.92 11.66
N ALA A 327 -28.85 20.01 11.55
CA ALA A 327 -28.63 18.71 10.91
C ALA A 327 -28.27 18.87 9.42
N LEU A 328 -28.95 19.77 8.69
CA LEU A 328 -28.61 20.08 7.31
C LEU A 328 -27.22 20.74 7.21
N ALA A 329 -26.86 21.65 8.12
CA ALA A 329 -25.51 22.22 8.18
C ALA A 329 -24.44 21.15 8.47
N GLY A 330 -24.74 20.16 9.31
CA GLY A 330 -23.91 18.98 9.54
C GLY A 330 -23.72 18.17 8.25
N ALA A 331 -24.81 17.82 7.57
CA ALA A 331 -24.74 17.08 6.29
C ALA A 331 -23.88 17.82 5.24
N LEU A 332 -24.06 19.13 5.10
CA LEU A 332 -23.25 19.96 4.18
C LEU A 332 -21.78 20.06 4.59
N SER A 333 -21.46 19.98 5.88
CA SER A 333 -20.07 20.01 6.36
C SER A 333 -19.26 18.78 5.94
N VAL A 334 -19.91 17.62 5.78
CA VAL A 334 -19.26 16.38 5.32
C VAL A 334 -18.58 16.60 3.97
N LEU A 335 -19.24 17.28 3.03
CA LEU A 335 -18.69 17.60 1.70
C LEU A 335 -17.38 18.41 1.76
N VAL A 336 -17.22 19.28 2.77
CA VAL A 336 -16.01 20.09 2.98
C VAL A 336 -14.91 19.31 3.70
N VAL A 337 -15.29 18.34 4.54
CA VAL A 337 -14.37 17.53 5.36
C VAL A 337 -13.84 16.32 4.60
N SER A 338 -14.58 15.78 3.61
CA SER A 338 -14.20 14.61 2.80
C SER A 338 -12.74 14.57 2.29
N PRO A 339 -12.12 15.66 1.79
CA PRO A 339 -10.75 15.61 1.26
C PRO A 339 -9.68 15.39 2.34
N CYS A 340 -10.01 15.60 3.61
CA CYS A 340 -9.08 15.45 4.73
C CYS A 340 -9.23 14.11 5.46
N VAL A 341 -10.31 13.38 5.20
CA VAL A 341 -10.64 12.09 5.82
C VAL A 341 -10.39 10.94 4.82
N SER A 342 -9.91 11.24 3.61
CA SER A 342 -9.75 10.30 2.50
C SER A 342 -8.78 9.14 2.81
N ALA A 343 -7.69 9.38 3.56
CA ALA A 343 -6.73 8.32 3.87
C ALA A 343 -7.29 7.26 4.85
N PRO A 344 -7.88 7.62 6.02
CA PRO A 344 -8.60 6.64 6.84
C PRO A 344 -9.83 6.03 6.15
N LEU A 345 -10.50 6.77 5.26
CA LEU A 345 -11.59 6.21 4.46
C LEU A 345 -11.11 5.21 3.41
N ALA A 346 -9.91 5.33 2.84
CA ALA A 346 -9.42 4.38 1.83
C ALA A 346 -9.35 2.95 2.38
N GLY A 347 -8.70 2.74 3.53
CA GLY A 347 -8.66 1.42 4.18
C GLY A 347 -10.04 0.92 4.62
N ALA A 348 -10.94 1.84 5.01
CA ALA A 348 -12.32 1.50 5.30
C ALA A 348 -13.10 1.03 4.07
N LEU A 349 -12.92 1.71 2.93
CA LEU A 349 -13.58 1.40 1.67
C LEU A 349 -13.09 0.06 1.11
N VAL A 350 -11.79 -0.25 1.22
CA VAL A 350 -11.24 -1.56 0.88
C VAL A 350 -11.95 -2.65 1.70
N PHE A 351 -11.97 -2.54 3.03
CA PHE A 351 -12.67 -3.52 3.88
C PHE A 351 -14.16 -3.67 3.53
N ILE A 352 -14.91 -2.55 3.46
CA ILE A 352 -16.35 -2.55 3.14
C ILE A 352 -16.61 -3.17 1.76
N SER A 353 -15.74 -2.91 0.78
CA SER A 353 -15.87 -3.48 -0.56
C SER A 353 -15.67 -4.99 -0.62
N THR A 354 -14.70 -5.52 0.14
CA THR A 354 -14.45 -6.96 0.23
C THR A 354 -15.56 -7.68 0.99
N SER A 355 -16.21 -7.00 1.95
CA SER A 355 -17.30 -7.58 2.74
C SER A 355 -18.65 -7.63 2.01
N GLY A 356 -18.89 -6.74 1.04
CA GLY A 356 -20.16 -6.65 0.29
C GLY A 356 -21.40 -6.27 1.12
N ASP A 357 -21.26 -6.08 2.44
CA ASP A 357 -22.36 -5.78 3.36
C ASP A 357 -22.56 -4.26 3.49
N ALA A 358 -23.60 -3.77 2.83
CA ALA A 358 -24.06 -2.38 2.91
C ALA A 358 -24.47 -1.92 4.32
N LEU A 359 -25.02 -2.81 5.15
CA LEU A 359 -25.39 -2.48 6.53
C LEU A 359 -24.12 -2.32 7.37
N MET A 360 -23.14 -3.22 7.22
CA MET A 360 -21.86 -3.12 7.92
C MET A 360 -21.07 -1.87 7.50
N GLY A 361 -21.05 -1.54 6.20
CA GLY A 361 -20.44 -0.31 5.70
C GLY A 361 -21.11 0.97 6.23
N GLY A 362 -22.44 0.97 6.30
CA GLY A 362 -23.21 2.04 6.95
C GLY A 362 -22.88 2.21 8.43
N MET A 363 -22.81 1.09 9.17
CA MET A 363 -22.51 1.08 10.61
C MET A 363 -21.07 1.52 10.91
N ALA A 364 -20.08 1.08 10.12
CA ALA A 364 -18.68 1.45 10.27
C ALA A 364 -18.46 2.97 10.11
N LEU A 365 -19.02 3.59 9.06
CA LEU A 365 -18.91 5.04 8.86
C LEU A 365 -19.77 5.84 9.84
N LEU A 366 -20.90 5.30 10.31
CA LEU A 366 -21.68 5.89 11.40
C LEU A 366 -20.87 5.93 12.71
N ALA A 367 -20.17 4.85 13.06
CA ALA A 367 -19.32 4.80 14.25
C ALA A 367 -18.13 5.76 14.17
N LEU A 368 -17.49 5.87 13.01
CA LEU A 368 -16.43 6.84 12.76
C LEU A 368 -16.93 8.29 12.91
N ALA A 369 -18.10 8.61 12.35
CA ALA A 369 -18.73 9.93 12.49
C ALA A 369 -19.17 10.24 13.93
N LEU A 370 -19.62 9.25 14.70
CA LEU A 370 -19.91 9.40 16.13
C LEU A 370 -18.64 9.61 16.95
N GLY A 371 -17.54 8.93 16.63
CA GLY A 371 -16.22 9.13 17.24
C GLY A 371 -15.72 10.56 17.05
N MET A 372 -15.82 11.10 15.83
CA MET A 372 -15.55 12.51 15.52
C MET A 372 -16.54 13.47 16.21
N GLY A 373 -17.79 13.04 16.37
CA GLY A 373 -18.86 13.84 16.96
C GLY A 373 -18.69 14.09 18.46
N ILE A 374 -18.15 13.14 19.22
CA ILE A 374 -18.08 13.24 20.68
C ILE A 374 -17.27 14.44 21.18
N PRO A 375 -16.05 14.73 20.68
CA PRO A 375 -15.33 15.95 21.04
C PRO A 375 -16.10 17.23 20.65
N LEU A 376 -16.82 17.22 19.53
CA LEU A 376 -17.67 18.36 19.11
C LEU A 376 -18.87 18.55 20.04
N LEU A 377 -19.51 17.47 20.51
CA LEU A 377 -20.55 17.52 21.54
C LEU A 377 -20.00 18.06 22.86
N LEU A 378 -18.81 17.61 23.27
CA LEU A 378 -18.16 18.05 24.50
C LEU A 378 -17.86 19.55 24.44
N VAL A 379 -17.26 20.05 23.36
CA VAL A 379 -16.97 21.48 23.22
C VAL A 379 -18.24 22.31 22.98
N GLY A 380 -19.25 21.78 22.28
CA GLY A 380 -20.54 22.45 22.10
C GLY A 380 -21.34 22.60 23.41
N THR A 381 -21.18 21.66 24.35
CA THR A 381 -21.87 21.69 25.65
C THR A 381 -21.11 22.41 26.77
N PHE A 382 -19.79 22.22 26.85
CA PHE A 382 -18.95 22.78 27.92
C PHE A 382 -18.10 23.99 27.48
N GLY A 383 -18.05 24.31 26.19
CA GLY A 383 -17.19 25.36 25.63
C GLY A 383 -17.49 26.76 26.16
N THR A 384 -18.73 27.07 26.54
CA THR A 384 -19.12 28.32 27.23
C THR A 384 -18.37 28.54 28.55
N THR A 385 -17.92 27.46 29.19
CA THR A 385 -17.18 27.47 30.46
C THR A 385 -15.70 27.12 30.33
N LEU A 386 -15.30 26.41 29.27
CA LEU A 386 -13.92 25.93 29.08
C LEU A 386 -13.06 26.81 28.16
N LEU A 387 -13.66 27.53 27.19
CA LEU A 387 -12.89 28.27 26.20
C LEU A 387 -12.49 29.67 26.72
N PRO A 388 -11.21 30.05 26.68
CA PRO A 388 -10.78 31.40 27.04
C PRO A 388 -11.34 32.43 26.05
N ARG A 389 -11.53 33.67 26.53
CA ARG A 389 -12.01 34.78 25.69
C ARG A 389 -11.12 34.95 24.46
N THR A 390 -11.74 35.25 23.32
CA THR A 390 -11.06 35.55 22.05
C THR A 390 -10.04 36.68 22.24
N GLY A 391 -8.78 36.39 21.98
CA GLY A 391 -7.65 37.30 22.21
C GLY A 391 -6.42 36.90 21.40
N ALA A 392 -5.24 37.43 21.75
CA ALA A 392 -4.00 37.24 20.98
C ALA A 392 -3.64 35.76 20.73
N TRP A 393 -3.94 34.87 21.68
CA TRP A 393 -3.75 33.41 21.51
C TRP A 393 -4.55 32.85 20.34
N MET A 394 -5.81 33.26 20.17
CA MET A 394 -6.67 32.84 19.05
C MET A 394 -6.08 33.27 17.69
N ASN A 395 -5.39 34.41 17.63
CA ASN A 395 -4.70 34.84 16.41
C ASN A 395 -3.49 33.94 16.09
N GLY A 396 -2.72 33.53 17.10
CA GLY A 396 -1.65 32.55 16.94
C GLY A 396 -2.16 31.19 16.44
N VAL A 397 -3.29 30.72 16.99
CA VAL A 397 -3.97 29.50 16.56
C VAL A 397 -4.43 29.60 15.10
N LYS A 398 -5.08 30.69 14.71
CA LYS A 398 -5.49 30.93 13.31
C LYS A 398 -4.33 30.90 12.32
N ILE A 399 -3.21 31.55 12.65
CA ILE A 399 -2.02 31.57 11.79
C ILE A 399 -1.42 30.16 11.67
N ALA A 400 -1.34 29.41 12.78
CA ALA A 400 -0.85 28.03 12.77
C ALA A 400 -1.71 27.12 11.88
N PHE A 401 -3.05 27.17 12.01
CA PHE A 401 -3.95 26.41 11.13
C PHE A 401 -3.91 26.91 9.67
N GLY A 402 -3.74 28.21 9.42
CA GLY A 402 -3.57 28.74 8.07
C GLY A 402 -2.32 28.21 7.37
N VAL A 403 -1.17 28.22 8.06
CA VAL A 403 0.09 27.63 7.55
C VAL A 403 -0.06 26.13 7.30
N LEU A 404 -0.69 25.41 8.22
CA LEU A 404 -0.89 23.96 8.10
C LEU A 404 -1.90 23.60 6.98
N LEU A 405 -2.94 24.41 6.74
CA LEU A 405 -3.83 24.25 5.58
C LEU A 405 -3.12 24.54 4.25
N LEU A 406 -2.18 25.50 4.20
CA LEU A 406 -1.30 25.67 3.03
C LEU A 406 -0.41 24.44 2.83
N GLY A 407 0.11 23.82 3.90
CA GLY A 407 0.87 22.57 3.81
C GLY A 407 0.06 21.44 3.18
N VAL A 408 -1.19 21.26 3.61
CA VAL A 408 -2.12 20.30 2.99
C VAL A 408 -2.42 20.66 1.53
N ALA A 409 -2.63 21.94 1.21
CA ALA A 409 -2.89 22.37 -0.16
C ALA A 409 -1.70 22.13 -1.11
N ILE A 410 -0.46 22.34 -0.61
CA ILE A 410 0.79 22.06 -1.32
C ILE A 410 0.93 20.54 -1.53
N TRP A 411 0.75 19.74 -0.49
CA TRP A 411 0.80 18.27 -0.59
C TRP A 411 -0.23 17.70 -1.59
N LEU A 412 -1.41 18.36 -1.71
CA LEU A 412 -2.44 17.94 -2.66
C LEU A 412 -2.09 18.29 -4.12
N ILE A 413 -1.45 19.44 -4.37
CA ILE A 413 -1.06 19.90 -5.72
C ILE A 413 0.33 19.38 -6.16
N GLU A 414 1.17 18.94 -5.21
CA GLU A 414 2.43 18.24 -5.47
C GLU A 414 2.25 16.99 -6.36
N ARG A 415 1.05 16.39 -6.35
CA ARG A 415 0.64 15.32 -7.29
C ARG A 415 0.65 15.71 -8.76
N LEU A 416 0.51 17.00 -9.06
CA LEU A 416 0.35 17.56 -10.40
C LEU A 416 1.56 18.38 -10.86
N LEU A 417 2.55 18.57 -9.97
CA LEU A 417 3.66 19.49 -10.19
C LEU A 417 4.98 18.73 -10.32
N PRO A 418 5.89 19.15 -11.22
CA PRO A 418 7.24 18.58 -11.24
C PRO A 418 7.94 18.88 -9.91
N ALA A 419 8.67 17.89 -9.39
CA ALA A 419 9.24 17.91 -8.03
C ALA A 419 10.02 19.20 -7.65
N PRO A 420 10.79 19.87 -8.55
CA PRO A 420 11.42 21.16 -8.21
C PRO A 420 10.42 22.26 -7.86
N LEU A 421 9.23 22.29 -8.48
CA LEU A 421 8.19 23.27 -8.14
C LEU A 421 7.55 22.96 -6.78
N ALA A 422 7.33 21.68 -6.47
CA ALA A 422 6.82 21.26 -5.17
C ALA A 422 7.79 21.66 -4.03
N LEU A 423 9.09 21.41 -4.21
CA LEU A 423 10.12 21.86 -3.27
C LEU A 423 10.15 23.38 -3.10
N LEU A 424 9.96 24.16 -4.16
CA LEU A 424 9.87 25.63 -4.08
C LEU A 424 8.61 26.11 -3.35
N LEU A 425 7.47 25.41 -3.49
CA LEU A 425 6.26 25.70 -2.71
C LEU A 425 6.46 25.40 -1.22
N TRP A 426 7.04 24.25 -0.88
CA TRP A 426 7.43 23.91 0.49
C TRP A 426 8.43 24.92 1.06
N ALA A 427 9.42 25.35 0.28
CA ALA A 427 10.37 26.39 0.67
C ALA A 427 9.68 27.74 0.93
N ALA A 428 8.76 28.16 0.05
CA ALA A 428 8.00 29.39 0.22
C ALA A 428 7.13 29.36 1.49
N LEU A 429 6.50 28.23 1.80
CA LEU A 429 5.77 28.04 3.05
C LEU A 429 6.69 28.10 4.27
N ALA A 430 7.83 27.41 4.24
CA ALA A 430 8.81 27.39 5.33
C ALA A 430 9.38 28.78 5.62
N ILE A 431 9.82 29.49 4.58
CA ILE A 431 10.39 30.85 4.66
C ILE A 431 9.32 31.86 5.10
N GLY A 432 8.11 31.80 4.54
CA GLY A 432 7.00 32.66 4.97
C GLY A 432 6.65 32.44 6.45
N THR A 433 6.58 31.19 6.89
CA THR A 433 6.33 30.83 8.29
C THR A 433 7.47 31.34 9.19
N ALA A 434 8.73 31.13 8.81
CA ALA A 434 9.90 31.65 9.52
C ALA A 434 9.87 33.17 9.72
N ILE A 435 9.50 33.93 8.69
CA ILE A 435 9.37 35.39 8.76
C ILE A 435 8.25 35.78 9.76
N THR A 436 7.07 35.14 9.71
CA THR A 436 5.98 35.41 10.66
C THR A 436 6.27 34.98 12.11
N LEU A 437 7.19 34.03 12.30
CA LEU A 437 7.71 33.65 13.62
C LEU A 437 8.73 34.64 14.19
N GLY A 438 9.24 35.56 13.37
CA GLY A 438 10.20 36.58 13.77
C GLY A 438 11.67 36.21 13.53
N ALA A 439 11.97 35.28 12.61
CA ALA A 439 13.35 34.85 12.33
C ALA A 439 14.33 36.01 12.03
N VAL A 440 13.83 37.08 11.40
CA VAL A 440 14.61 38.27 10.99
C VAL A 440 14.45 39.45 11.98
N GLN A 441 13.90 39.23 13.18
CA GLN A 441 13.72 40.28 14.19
C GLN A 441 14.93 40.29 15.14
N PHE A 442 15.74 41.35 15.08
CA PHE A 442 16.99 41.45 15.86
C PHE A 442 16.81 41.98 17.30
N ASN A 443 15.59 42.33 17.72
CA ASN A 443 15.32 42.95 19.02
C ASN A 443 14.14 42.27 19.73
N THR A 444 14.29 40.98 20.02
CA THR A 444 13.24 40.13 20.58
C THR A 444 13.40 40.00 22.09
N PRO A 445 12.37 40.31 22.91
CA PRO A 445 12.47 40.20 24.36
C PRO A 445 12.57 38.74 24.82
N ALA A 446 13.32 38.52 25.91
CA ALA A 446 13.57 37.20 26.47
C ALA A 446 12.29 36.47 26.90
N GLY A 447 12.27 35.14 26.72
CA GLY A 447 11.13 34.27 27.05
C GLY A 447 10.42 33.68 25.83
N TRP A 448 9.09 33.61 25.86
CA TRP A 448 8.28 32.98 24.80
C TRP A 448 8.53 33.52 23.37
N PRO A 449 8.75 34.84 23.15
CA PRO A 449 9.08 35.36 21.83
C PRO A 449 10.42 34.85 21.29
N GLN A 450 11.41 34.65 22.16
CA GLN A 450 12.74 34.13 21.80
C GLN A 450 12.68 32.67 21.34
N LEU A 451 11.83 31.84 21.97
CA LEU A 451 11.61 30.45 21.55
C LEU A 451 10.94 30.37 20.16
N ARG A 452 9.94 31.25 19.90
CA ARG A 452 9.34 31.39 18.56
C ARG A 452 10.36 31.82 17.52
N GLN A 453 11.24 32.76 17.85
CA GLN A 453 12.31 33.18 16.96
C GLN A 453 13.28 32.04 16.65
N SER A 454 13.72 31.23 17.63
CA SER A 454 14.59 30.09 17.35
C SER A 454 13.93 29.04 16.44
N ALA A 455 12.63 28.77 16.63
CA ALA A 455 11.87 27.90 15.73
C ALA A 455 11.76 28.50 14.32
N GLY A 456 11.57 29.82 14.22
CA GLY A 456 11.60 30.56 12.95
C GLY A 456 12.95 30.47 12.24
N ILE A 457 14.06 30.58 12.95
CA ILE A 457 15.42 30.45 12.38
C ILE A 457 15.66 29.03 11.85
N LEU A 458 15.25 27.99 12.59
CA LEU A 458 15.34 26.60 12.12
C LEU A 458 14.51 26.37 10.84
N LEU A 459 13.27 26.89 10.80
CA LEU A 459 12.43 26.85 9.60
C LEU A 459 13.02 27.66 8.43
N LEU A 460 13.72 28.77 8.70
CA LEU A 460 14.41 29.56 7.67
C LEU A 460 15.57 28.76 7.06
N VAL A 461 16.38 28.10 7.89
CA VAL A 461 17.48 27.25 7.45
C VAL A 461 16.97 26.06 6.64
N TRP A 462 15.88 25.40 7.07
CA TRP A 462 15.25 24.32 6.30
C TRP A 462 14.64 24.84 4.99
N GLY A 463 13.99 26.00 4.99
CA GLY A 463 13.50 26.66 3.78
C GLY A 463 14.60 26.98 2.76
N ILE A 464 15.76 27.48 3.22
CA ILE A 464 16.93 27.71 2.38
C ILE A 464 17.50 26.38 1.84
N ALA A 465 17.55 25.33 2.68
CA ALA A 465 17.96 24.00 2.25
C ALA A 465 17.05 23.44 1.14
N LEU A 466 15.73 23.61 1.24
CA LEU A 466 14.76 23.24 0.20
C LEU A 466 15.01 23.97 -1.13
N VAL A 467 15.31 25.28 -1.11
CA VAL A 467 15.69 26.03 -2.33
C VAL A 467 16.96 25.48 -2.96
N ILE A 468 17.98 25.16 -2.15
CA ILE A 468 19.24 24.58 -2.63
C ILE A 468 19.01 23.16 -3.18
N GLY A 469 18.13 22.37 -2.57
CA GLY A 469 17.73 21.05 -3.05
C GLY A 469 17.00 21.12 -4.40
N ALA A 470 16.03 22.03 -4.53
CA ALA A 470 15.32 22.27 -5.79
C ALA A 470 16.29 22.69 -6.93
N ALA A 471 17.25 23.56 -6.63
CA ALA A 471 18.28 23.98 -7.57
C ALA A 471 19.28 22.86 -7.97
N ARG A 472 19.36 21.78 -7.17
CA ARG A 472 20.17 20.57 -7.45
C ARG A 472 19.36 19.41 -8.03
N GLY A 473 18.07 19.63 -8.32
CA GLY A 473 17.19 18.58 -8.85
C GLY A 473 16.77 17.52 -7.82
N ALA A 474 16.81 17.82 -6.52
CA ALA A 474 16.26 16.93 -5.50
C ALA A 474 14.74 16.74 -5.67
N HIS A 475 14.19 15.70 -5.03
CA HIS A 475 12.76 15.34 -5.15
C HIS A 475 12.04 15.12 -3.81
N ASP A 476 12.75 15.20 -2.68
CA ASP A 476 12.23 14.88 -1.34
C ASP A 476 12.35 16.09 -0.39
N PRO A 477 11.24 16.65 0.13
CA PRO A 477 11.26 17.78 1.06
C PRO A 477 11.82 17.43 2.45
N LEU A 478 11.84 16.15 2.84
CA LEU A 478 12.45 15.68 4.09
C LEU A 478 13.97 15.46 3.93
N ARG A 479 14.46 15.31 2.69
CA ARG A 479 15.88 15.13 2.37
C ARG A 479 16.39 16.16 1.34
N PRO A 480 16.22 17.49 1.58
CA PRO A 480 16.55 18.53 0.59
C PRO A 480 18.05 18.64 0.31
N LEU A 481 18.89 18.15 1.23
CA LEU A 481 20.34 18.13 1.13
C LEU A 481 20.90 16.71 0.92
N ALA A 482 20.05 15.70 0.70
CA ALA A 482 20.50 14.49 0.04
C ALA A 482 20.91 14.91 -1.36
N ALA A 483 22.21 15.13 -1.51
CA ALA A 483 22.77 15.41 -2.81
C ALA A 483 22.38 14.25 -3.73
N THR A 484 22.07 14.60 -4.97
CA THR A 484 22.51 13.81 -6.11
C THR A 484 24.03 13.71 -6.05
N LEU A 485 24.53 12.93 -5.09
CA LEU A 485 25.77 12.20 -5.21
C LEU A 485 25.54 11.27 -6.40
N SER A 486 25.80 11.80 -7.58
CA SER A 486 26.46 11.05 -8.63
C SER A 486 27.88 10.73 -8.12
N THR A 487 27.96 9.93 -7.05
CA THR A 487 28.90 8.82 -7.03
C THR A 487 28.58 8.05 -8.30
N ALA A 488 29.42 8.24 -9.30
CA ALA A 488 29.38 7.47 -10.53
C ALA A 488 29.91 6.06 -10.27
N ASP A 489 29.27 5.36 -9.34
CA ASP A 489 29.30 3.91 -9.27
C ASP A 489 28.27 3.43 -10.28
N VAL A 490 28.78 2.98 -11.42
CA VAL A 490 27.98 2.46 -12.52
C VAL A 490 27.49 1.07 -12.14
N ALA A 491 26.38 1.00 -11.42
CA ALA A 491 25.57 -0.21 -11.34
C ALA A 491 24.65 -0.25 -12.57
N GLN A 492 24.87 -1.22 -13.46
CA GLN A 492 23.99 -1.43 -14.62
C GLN A 492 22.69 -2.11 -14.16
N GLY A 493 21.58 -1.36 -14.17
CA GLY A 493 20.27 -1.88 -13.76
C GLY A 493 19.54 -2.59 -14.90
N ILE A 494 18.79 -3.64 -14.55
CA ILE A 494 17.79 -4.29 -15.40
C ILE A 494 16.76 -3.23 -15.85
N ASP A 495 16.30 -3.27 -17.10
CA ASP A 495 15.31 -2.29 -17.59
C ASP A 495 13.89 -2.70 -17.19
N ILE A 496 13.39 -2.13 -16.09
CA ILE A 496 12.14 -2.53 -15.42
C ILE A 496 10.96 -1.66 -15.90
N ARG A 497 10.97 -1.34 -17.19
CA ARG A 497 9.85 -0.65 -17.86
C ARG A 497 8.73 -1.65 -18.16
N PRO A 498 7.47 -1.21 -18.21
CA PRO A 498 6.39 -2.06 -18.69
C PRO A 498 6.65 -2.46 -20.14
N ALA A 499 6.32 -3.70 -20.52
CA ALA A 499 6.56 -4.21 -21.86
C ALA A 499 5.62 -3.53 -22.89
N THR A 500 4.37 -3.30 -22.47
CA THR A 500 3.34 -2.60 -23.24
C THR A 500 2.56 -1.67 -22.29
N ILE A 501 2.17 -0.49 -22.78
CA ILE A 501 1.20 0.39 -22.11
C ILE A 501 -0.10 0.35 -22.93
N VAL A 502 -1.21 -0.03 -22.31
CA VAL A 502 -2.53 -0.18 -22.96
C VAL A 502 -3.57 0.76 -22.33
N THR A 503 -4.55 1.20 -23.12
CA THR A 503 -5.56 2.20 -22.68
C THR A 503 -7.01 1.77 -22.88
N ARG A 504 -7.24 0.63 -23.55
CA ARG A 504 -8.56 0.08 -23.86
C ARG A 504 -8.67 -1.40 -23.48
N LEU A 505 -9.91 -1.85 -23.27
CA LEU A 505 -10.19 -3.23 -22.90
C LEU A 505 -9.75 -4.22 -23.99
N GLU A 506 -10.09 -3.94 -25.25
CA GLU A 506 -9.69 -4.75 -26.42
C GLU A 506 -8.16 -4.90 -26.56
N GLU A 507 -7.39 -3.88 -26.16
CA GLU A 507 -5.92 -3.89 -26.19
C GLU A 507 -5.34 -4.72 -25.02
N LEU A 508 -5.98 -4.68 -23.85
CA LEU A 508 -5.59 -5.50 -22.69
C LEU A 508 -5.96 -6.96 -22.90
N ASP A 509 -7.20 -7.25 -23.33
CA ASP A 509 -7.66 -8.61 -23.60
C ASP A 509 -6.76 -9.26 -24.66
N ALA A 510 -6.38 -8.54 -25.73
CA ALA A 510 -5.43 -9.05 -26.72
C ALA A 510 -4.01 -9.29 -26.15
N GLU A 511 -3.49 -8.43 -25.27
CA GLU A 511 -2.18 -8.67 -24.63
C GLU A 511 -2.22 -9.76 -23.56
N LEU A 512 -3.38 -10.01 -22.93
CA LEU A 512 -3.64 -11.13 -22.02
C LEU A 512 -3.82 -12.44 -22.77
N GLU A 513 -4.55 -12.45 -23.89
CA GLU A 513 -4.63 -13.58 -24.82
C GLU A 513 -3.22 -13.89 -25.37
N LEU A 514 -2.45 -12.89 -25.81
CA LEU A 514 -1.05 -13.07 -26.23
C LEU A 514 -0.08 -13.45 -25.09
N ALA A 515 -0.50 -13.34 -23.82
CA ALA A 515 0.23 -13.88 -22.67
C ALA A 515 -0.16 -15.34 -22.43
N ALA A 516 -1.47 -15.64 -22.44
CA ALA A 516 -2.04 -16.99 -22.31
C ALA A 516 -1.63 -17.93 -23.45
N GLU A 517 -1.69 -17.48 -24.70
CA GLU A 517 -1.17 -18.18 -25.89
C GLU A 517 0.34 -18.47 -25.81
N ARG A 518 1.06 -17.75 -24.94
CA ARG A 518 2.49 -17.94 -24.67
C ARG A 518 2.74 -18.64 -23.32
N GLY A 519 1.70 -19.08 -22.61
CA GLY A 519 1.77 -19.67 -21.27
C GLY A 519 2.40 -18.74 -20.21
N GLN A 520 2.47 -17.43 -20.48
CA GLN A 520 3.11 -16.47 -19.59
C GLN A 520 2.07 -15.86 -18.65
N PRO A 521 2.25 -15.96 -17.33
CA PRO A 521 1.36 -15.28 -16.40
C PRO A 521 1.50 -13.77 -16.62
N ALA A 522 0.40 -13.04 -16.63
CA ALA A 522 0.43 -11.59 -16.85
C ALA A 522 0.28 -10.83 -15.53
N PHE A 523 1.17 -9.86 -15.33
CA PHE A 523 1.09 -8.89 -14.25
C PHE A 523 0.54 -7.62 -14.86
N VAL A 524 -0.66 -7.27 -14.42
CA VAL A 524 -1.37 -6.10 -14.92
C VAL A 524 -1.35 -5.04 -13.83
N ASP A 525 -0.43 -4.09 -13.94
CA ASP A 525 -0.43 -2.91 -13.09
C ASP A 525 -1.32 -1.82 -13.69
N PHE A 526 -2.49 -1.63 -13.08
CA PHE A 526 -3.30 -0.45 -13.34
C PHE A 526 -2.61 0.76 -12.69
N THR A 527 -2.24 1.75 -13.51
CA THR A 527 -1.54 2.97 -13.11
C THR A 527 -2.30 4.23 -13.56
N ALA A 528 -1.87 5.39 -13.08
CA ALA A 528 -2.25 6.70 -13.62
C ALA A 528 -1.22 7.76 -13.23
N ASP A 529 -1.06 8.81 -14.04
CA ASP A 529 -0.11 9.90 -13.76
C ASP A 529 -0.43 10.70 -12.49
N TRP A 530 -1.70 10.75 -12.08
CA TRP A 530 -2.13 11.40 -10.83
C TRP A 530 -1.95 10.51 -9.57
N CYS A 531 -1.53 9.26 -9.74
CA CYS A 531 -1.36 8.28 -8.66
C CYS A 531 0.04 8.33 -8.03
N ILE A 532 0.21 9.03 -6.89
CA ILE A 532 1.51 9.05 -6.17
C ILE A 532 1.99 7.64 -5.86
N SER A 533 1.13 6.79 -5.27
CA SER A 533 1.52 5.46 -4.79
C SER A 533 2.05 4.58 -5.92
N CYS A 534 1.45 4.67 -7.11
CA CYS A 534 1.94 4.04 -8.33
C CYS A 534 3.36 4.53 -8.64
N LYS A 535 3.59 5.85 -8.73
CA LYS A 535 4.91 6.43 -9.00
C LYS A 535 5.94 6.17 -7.88
N GLN A 536 5.49 5.96 -6.64
CA GLN A 536 6.33 5.58 -5.52
C GLN A 536 6.76 4.11 -5.62
N MET A 537 5.86 3.22 -6.03
CA MET A 537 6.17 1.81 -6.28
C MET A 537 7.02 1.64 -7.55
N GLU A 538 6.69 2.31 -8.65
CA GLU A 538 7.48 2.39 -9.88
C GLU A 538 8.91 2.91 -9.67
N ARG A 539 9.18 3.67 -8.59
CA ARG A 539 10.51 4.22 -8.27
C ARG A 539 11.26 3.46 -7.19
N ASN A 540 10.56 2.92 -6.19
CA ASN A 540 11.17 2.40 -4.95
C ASN A 540 10.84 0.92 -4.66
N VAL A 541 9.88 0.32 -5.36
CA VAL A 541 9.39 -1.05 -5.12
C VAL A 541 9.66 -1.94 -6.33
N PHE A 542 9.05 -1.67 -7.49
CA PHE A 542 9.27 -2.47 -8.70
C PHE A 542 10.73 -2.48 -9.18
N PRO A 543 11.50 -1.37 -9.10
CA PRO A 543 12.92 -1.38 -9.45
C PRO A 543 13.83 -2.03 -8.40
N ALA A 544 13.31 -2.37 -7.22
CA ALA A 544 14.12 -2.99 -6.18
C ALA A 544 14.32 -4.48 -6.51
N PRO A 545 15.54 -5.02 -6.41
CA PRO A 545 15.91 -6.32 -6.98
C PRO A 545 15.03 -7.49 -6.52
N ASP A 546 14.64 -7.50 -5.24
CA ASP A 546 13.77 -8.49 -4.60
C ASP A 546 12.31 -8.46 -5.09
N VAL A 547 11.92 -7.45 -5.86
CA VAL A 547 10.61 -7.37 -6.52
C VAL A 547 10.78 -7.46 -8.03
N ALA A 548 11.75 -6.73 -8.57
CA ALA A 548 12.18 -6.70 -9.96
C ALA A 548 12.25 -8.08 -10.63
N GLY A 549 12.94 -9.02 -9.99
CA GLY A 549 13.12 -10.39 -10.48
C GLY A 549 11.79 -11.14 -10.60
N PRO A 550 11.07 -11.38 -9.49
CA PRO A 550 9.75 -12.02 -9.51
C PRO A 550 8.74 -11.33 -10.43
N LEU A 551 8.78 -9.99 -10.53
CA LEU A 551 7.89 -9.21 -11.39
C LEU A 551 8.22 -9.33 -12.89
N SER A 552 9.43 -9.79 -13.25
CA SER A 552 9.86 -9.98 -14.64
C SER A 552 9.44 -11.32 -15.25
N THR A 553 9.11 -12.32 -14.42
CA THR A 553 8.50 -13.59 -14.84
C THR A 553 7.11 -13.37 -15.42
N PHE A 554 6.41 -12.35 -14.91
CA PHE A 554 5.13 -11.94 -15.46
C PHE A 554 5.29 -11.07 -16.70
N ARG A 555 4.45 -11.26 -17.72
CA ARG A 555 4.31 -10.26 -18.79
C ARG A 555 3.71 -8.98 -18.19
N ARG A 556 4.55 -7.96 -18.02
CA ARG A 556 4.18 -6.69 -17.40
C ARG A 556 3.41 -5.79 -18.36
N ILE A 557 2.09 -5.78 -18.23
CA ILE A 557 1.16 -4.97 -19.02
C ILE A 557 0.69 -3.82 -18.13
N GLN A 558 1.16 -2.60 -18.42
CA GLN A 558 0.73 -1.43 -17.67
C GLN A 558 -0.55 -0.86 -18.29
N VAL A 559 -1.63 -0.84 -17.51
CA VAL A 559 -2.91 -0.29 -17.95
C VAL A 559 -3.00 1.15 -17.48
N ASP A 560 -2.91 2.09 -18.41
CA ASP A 560 -3.00 3.51 -18.11
C ASP A 560 -4.46 3.97 -18.12
N VAL A 561 -4.97 4.30 -16.93
CA VAL A 561 -6.32 4.85 -16.72
C VAL A 561 -6.29 6.32 -16.30
N THR A 562 -5.24 7.06 -16.71
CA THR A 562 -5.09 8.50 -16.47
C THR A 562 -6.29 9.31 -16.99
N ASP A 563 -6.75 9.01 -18.21
CA ASP A 563 -7.92 9.63 -18.80
C ASP A 563 -9.22 8.98 -18.32
N SER A 564 -10.16 9.81 -17.84
CA SER A 564 -11.46 9.35 -17.33
C SER A 564 -12.48 8.94 -18.42
N SER A 565 -11.99 8.35 -19.52
CA SER A 565 -12.74 8.00 -20.72
C SER A 565 -13.78 6.88 -20.49
N GLU A 566 -14.60 6.56 -21.50
CA GLU A 566 -15.53 5.43 -21.43
C GLU A 566 -14.80 4.07 -21.48
N ALA A 567 -13.73 3.95 -22.29
CA ALA A 567 -12.90 2.75 -22.38
C ALA A 567 -12.16 2.45 -21.06
N SER A 568 -11.62 3.48 -20.42
CA SER A 568 -10.90 3.35 -19.14
C SER A 568 -11.84 2.98 -17.99
N ARG A 569 -13.14 3.34 -18.07
CA ARG A 569 -14.16 2.86 -17.13
C ARG A 569 -14.53 1.41 -17.40
N ALA A 570 -14.72 1.02 -18.66
CA ALA A 570 -15.03 -0.37 -19.01
C ALA A 570 -13.93 -1.35 -18.53
N LEU A 571 -12.65 -0.97 -18.65
CA LEU A 571 -11.51 -1.70 -18.08
C LEU A 571 -11.63 -1.94 -16.57
N LEU A 572 -11.89 -0.87 -15.80
CA LEU A 572 -11.95 -0.94 -14.33
C LEU A 572 -13.23 -1.66 -13.86
N ASP A 573 -14.37 -1.42 -14.52
CA ASP A 573 -15.65 -2.04 -14.18
C ASP A 573 -15.67 -3.54 -14.54
N ARG A 574 -14.97 -3.98 -15.61
CA ARG A 574 -14.84 -5.40 -16.03
C ARG A 574 -14.22 -6.28 -14.94
N TYR A 575 -13.11 -5.83 -14.34
CA TYR A 575 -12.46 -6.55 -13.25
C TYR A 575 -12.99 -6.15 -11.87
N GLY A 576 -13.87 -5.15 -11.77
CA GLY A 576 -14.37 -4.66 -10.48
C GLY A 576 -13.24 -4.06 -9.65
N LEU A 577 -12.62 -3.01 -10.17
CA LEU A 577 -11.56 -2.23 -9.55
C LEU A 577 -12.01 -0.80 -9.27
N PHE A 578 -11.56 -0.22 -8.15
CA PHE A 578 -11.88 1.16 -7.76
C PHE A 578 -10.94 2.22 -8.34
N GLY A 579 -9.78 1.78 -8.86
CA GLY A 579 -8.71 2.63 -9.38
C GLY A 579 -7.30 2.10 -9.03
N PRO A 580 -6.25 2.78 -9.50
CA PRO A 580 -4.85 2.41 -9.30
C PRO A 580 -4.29 2.85 -7.92
N PRO A 581 -3.19 2.23 -7.41
CA PRO A 581 -2.55 1.04 -7.96
C PRO A 581 -3.40 -0.20 -7.63
N SER A 582 -3.79 -0.92 -8.67
CA SER A 582 -4.41 -2.24 -8.55
C SER A 582 -3.53 -3.22 -9.31
N LEU A 583 -3.04 -4.22 -8.58
CA LEU A 583 -2.09 -5.20 -9.08
C LEU A 583 -2.83 -6.52 -9.24
N LEU A 584 -3.10 -6.83 -10.50
CA LEU A 584 -3.83 -8.03 -10.90
C LEU A 584 -2.86 -9.01 -11.52
N PHE A 585 -3.16 -10.27 -11.31
CA PHE A 585 -2.36 -11.39 -11.76
C PHE A 585 -3.28 -12.35 -12.50
N PHE A 586 -2.88 -12.68 -13.72
CA PHE A 586 -3.63 -13.49 -14.64
C PHE A 586 -2.80 -14.69 -15.04
N VAL A 587 -3.46 -15.83 -15.18
CA VAL A 587 -2.88 -17.07 -15.68
C VAL A 587 -3.88 -17.66 -16.67
N ASP A 588 -3.39 -18.06 -17.84
CA ASP A 588 -4.20 -18.59 -18.93
C ASP A 588 -5.40 -17.69 -19.33
N GLY A 589 -5.25 -16.37 -19.12
CA GLY A 589 -6.25 -15.34 -19.40
C GLY A 589 -7.28 -15.10 -18.29
N GLU A 590 -7.35 -15.95 -17.25
CA GLU A 590 -8.28 -15.78 -16.12
C GLU A 590 -7.65 -15.03 -14.94
N GLU A 591 -8.47 -14.28 -14.19
CA GLU A 591 -8.01 -13.39 -13.11
C GLU A 591 -7.96 -14.08 -11.73
N ILE A 592 -6.80 -14.00 -11.07
CA ILE A 592 -6.61 -14.52 -9.72
C ILE A 592 -7.03 -13.49 -8.68
N ARG A 593 -8.33 -13.46 -8.39
CA ARG A 593 -8.95 -12.48 -7.48
C ARG A 593 -8.48 -12.57 -6.04
N GLU A 594 -8.12 -13.76 -5.57
CA GLU A 594 -7.70 -14.01 -4.19
C GLU A 594 -6.33 -13.38 -3.86
N ALA A 595 -5.48 -13.19 -4.88
CA ALA A 595 -4.14 -12.63 -4.74
C ALA A 595 -3.98 -11.25 -5.39
N ARG A 596 -5.08 -10.65 -5.84
CA ARG A 596 -5.14 -9.25 -6.25
C ARG A 596 -4.75 -8.36 -5.06
N ILE A 597 -3.84 -7.41 -5.28
CA ILE A 597 -3.60 -6.30 -4.33
C ILE A 597 -4.31 -5.04 -4.84
N GLN A 598 -5.08 -4.39 -3.97
CA GLN A 598 -5.73 -3.10 -4.25
C GLN A 598 -5.22 -2.05 -3.27
N GLY A 599 -4.15 -1.34 -3.64
CA GLY A 599 -3.49 -0.36 -2.77
C GLY A 599 -1.96 -0.37 -2.89
N GLU A 600 -1.32 0.49 -2.10
CA GLU A 600 0.14 0.57 -2.02
C GLU A 600 0.71 -0.53 -1.13
N VAL A 601 1.68 -1.29 -1.65
CA VAL A 601 2.37 -2.35 -0.91
C VAL A 601 3.87 -2.09 -0.87
N GLY A 602 4.47 -2.22 0.32
CA GLY A 602 5.89 -2.00 0.54
C GLY A 602 6.76 -3.16 0.04
N ARG A 603 7.97 -2.85 -0.41
CA ARG A 603 8.94 -3.76 -1.05
C ARG A 603 8.94 -5.21 -0.54
N GLN A 604 9.30 -5.44 0.72
CA GLN A 604 9.38 -6.79 1.29
C GLN A 604 8.02 -7.50 1.38
N ALA A 605 6.93 -6.77 1.62
CA ALA A 605 5.59 -7.35 1.64
C ALA A 605 5.10 -7.69 0.22
N PHE A 606 5.55 -6.95 -0.80
CA PHE A 606 5.21 -7.21 -2.19
C PHE A 606 6.04 -8.35 -2.78
N ALA A 607 7.34 -8.41 -2.51
CA ALA A 607 8.20 -9.55 -2.84
C ALA A 607 7.60 -10.85 -2.28
N HIS A 608 7.32 -10.87 -0.97
CA HIS A 608 6.73 -12.03 -0.31
C HIS A 608 5.32 -12.39 -0.83
N HIS A 609 4.54 -11.41 -1.28
CA HIS A 609 3.24 -11.68 -1.91
C HIS A 609 3.38 -12.21 -3.34
N LEU A 610 4.34 -11.72 -4.12
CA LEU A 610 4.65 -12.23 -5.46
C LEU A 610 5.13 -13.68 -5.39
N GLU A 611 6.00 -14.00 -4.42
CA GLU A 611 6.45 -15.36 -4.12
C GLU A 611 5.26 -16.25 -3.76
N GLN A 612 4.46 -15.88 -2.75
CA GLN A 612 3.24 -16.62 -2.37
C GLN A 612 2.24 -16.79 -3.51
N LEU A 613 2.17 -15.84 -4.44
CA LEU A 613 1.26 -15.91 -5.57
C LEU A 613 1.80 -16.78 -6.70
N LEU A 614 3.08 -16.71 -7.03
CA LEU A 614 3.69 -17.65 -7.97
C LEU A 614 3.58 -19.09 -7.43
N ASP A 615 3.77 -19.29 -6.13
CA ASP A 615 3.49 -20.56 -5.44
C ASP A 615 2.00 -20.97 -5.55
N TRP A 616 1.06 -20.04 -5.34
CA TRP A 616 -0.38 -20.32 -5.48
C TRP A 616 -0.75 -20.67 -6.94
N ILE A 617 -0.16 -19.98 -7.92
CA ILE A 617 -0.35 -20.21 -9.36
C ILE A 617 0.12 -21.62 -9.73
N GLY A 618 1.36 -21.96 -9.36
CA GLY A 618 1.90 -23.30 -9.53
C GLY A 618 1.13 -24.39 -8.77
N SER A 619 0.36 -24.02 -7.72
CA SER A 619 -0.49 -24.96 -6.98
C SER A 619 -1.92 -25.15 -7.56
N ARG A 620 -2.42 -24.21 -8.38
CA ARG A 620 -3.82 -24.20 -8.84
C ARG A 620 -4.00 -24.49 -10.32
N SER A 621 -3.01 -24.22 -11.16
CA SER A 621 -2.89 -24.99 -12.40
C SER A 621 -2.79 -26.46 -11.96
N PRO A 622 -3.68 -27.38 -12.41
CA PRO A 622 -3.44 -28.78 -12.17
C PRO A 622 -2.11 -29.05 -12.85
N VAL A 623 -1.09 -29.38 -12.06
CA VAL A 623 0.19 -29.79 -12.60
C VAL A 623 0.00 -31.26 -12.97
N PRO A 624 -0.17 -31.64 -14.26
CA PRO A 624 0.66 -32.71 -14.76
C PRO A 624 2.08 -32.12 -14.78
N VAL A 625 2.63 -32.02 -13.56
CA VAL A 625 4.01 -32.27 -13.21
C VAL A 625 4.95 -32.02 -14.38
N ALA A 626 5.07 -30.79 -14.95
CA ALA A 626 6.00 -29.62 -14.85
C ALA A 626 7.27 -29.58 -15.78
N SER A 627 8.49 -29.15 -15.38
CA SER A 627 9.82 -29.29 -16.07
C SER A 627 10.81 -28.12 -15.86
#